data_AF-A0A3N5ZJU9-F1
#
_entry.id   AF-A0A3N5ZJU9-F1
#
_cell.length_a   1.000
_cell.length_b   1.000
_cell.length_c   1.000
_cell.angle_alpha   90.00
_cell.angle_beta   90.00
_cell.angle_gamma   90.00
#
_symmetry.space_group_name_H-M   'P 1'
#
loop_
_entity.id
_entity.type
_entity.pdbx_description
1 polymer ?
#
loop_
_entity_poly.entity_id
_entity_poly.type
_entity_poly.pdbx_seq_one_letter_code
_entity_poly.pdbx_strand_id
1 'polypeptide(L)' 'VIEQFIDNLERDLRETGEKEIPSSQIGHLIMKKLHELDDVAYVRFASVYREFKDVNDFVSELKSLLSNQ' A
#
# COMPACT_ATOMS: atom_id res chain seq x y z
N VAL A 1 -7.77 7.05 -12.07
CA VAL A 1 -6.54 7.23 -11.25
C VAL A 1 -5.95 5.90 -10.84
N ILE A 2 -6.71 5.01 -10.19
CA ILE A 2 -6.23 3.68 -9.82
C ILE A 2 -5.80 2.85 -11.04
N GLU A 3 -6.66 2.71 -12.04
CA GLU A 3 -6.34 1.94 -13.26
C GLU A 3 -5.03 2.42 -13.90
N GLN A 4 -4.91 3.72 -14.15
CA GLN A 4 -3.69 4.32 -14.69
C GLN A 4 -2.43 4.05 -13.85
N PHE A 5 -2.56 4.00 -12.52
CA PHE A 5 -1.45 3.65 -11.63
C PHE A 5 -1.08 2.17 -11.76
N ILE A 6 -2.07 1.27 -11.83
CA ILE A 6 -1.83 -0.15 -12.03
C ILE A 6 -1.16 -0.41 -13.39
N ASP A 7 -1.64 0.23 -14.47
CA ASP A 7 -1.03 0.10 -15.79
C ASP A 7 0.44 0.54 -15.80
N ASN A 8 0.75 1.65 -15.14
CA ASN A 8 2.11 2.13 -15.00
C ASN A 8 2.96 1.19 -14.15
N LEU A 9 2.43 0.71 -13.02
CA LEU A 9 3.12 -0.24 -12.15
C LEU A 9 3.45 -1.54 -12.89
N GLU A 10 2.52 -2.09 -13.66
CA GLU A 10 2.75 -3.29 -14.46
C GLU A 10 3.82 -3.07 -15.53
N ARG A 11 3.79 -1.92 -16.21
CA ARG A 11 4.82 -1.56 -17.19
C ARG A 11 6.19 -1.48 -16.53
N ASP A 12 6.30 -0.73 -15.43
CA ASP A 12 7.56 -0.52 -14.72
C ASP A 12 8.12 -1.85 -14.20
N LEU A 13 7.27 -2.75 -13.68
CA LEU A 13 7.67 -4.09 -13.26
C LEU A 13 8.17 -4.95 -14.43
N ARG A 14 7.53 -4.89 -15.61
CA ARG A 14 8.00 -5.62 -16.81
C ARG A 14 9.35 -5.11 -17.29
N GLU A 15 9.58 -3.80 -17.22
CA GLU A 15 10.83 -3.16 -17.64
C GLU A 15 12.02 -3.56 -16.78
N THR A 16 11.80 -4.08 -15.55
CA THR A 16 12.88 -4.63 -14.71
C THR A 16 13.55 -5.87 -15.31
N GLY A 17 12.86 -6.61 -16.18
CA GLY A 17 13.36 -7.87 -16.75
C GLY A 17 13.41 -9.05 -15.76
N GLU A 18 12.94 -8.86 -14.53
CA GLU A 18 12.84 -9.91 -13.51
C GLU A 18 11.82 -10.98 -13.93
N LYS A 19 12.18 -12.26 -13.76
CA LYS A 19 11.29 -13.38 -14.11
C LYS A 19 10.19 -13.59 -13.07
N GLU A 20 10.48 -13.26 -11.82
CA GLU A 20 9.58 -13.41 -10.68
C GLU A 20 9.62 -12.15 -9.83
N ILE A 21 8.46 -11.63 -9.45
CA ILE A 21 8.33 -10.45 -8.60
C ILE A 21 7.77 -10.90 -7.25
N PRO A 22 8.45 -10.59 -6.12
CA PRO A 22 7.90 -10.85 -4.79
C PRO A 22 6.57 -10.09 -4.60
N SER A 23 5.54 -10.78 -4.12
CA SER A 23 4.24 -10.14 -3.84
C SER A 23 4.36 -9.00 -2.80
N SER A 24 5.34 -9.08 -1.91
CA SER A 24 5.64 -8.04 -0.93
C SER A 24 6.11 -6.73 -1.57
N GLN A 25 6.81 -6.79 -2.69
CA GLN A 25 7.21 -5.59 -3.43
C GLN A 25 5.98 -4.89 -3.99
N ILE A 26 5.05 -5.64 -4.60
CA ILE A 26 3.80 -5.11 -5.14
C ILE A 26 2.96 -4.50 -4.01
N GLY A 27 2.76 -5.24 -2.91
CA GLY A 27 1.99 -4.77 -1.77
C GLY A 27 2.54 -3.47 -1.15
N HIS A 28 3.87 -3.32 -1.10
CA HIS A 28 4.50 -2.07 -0.65
C HIS A 28 4.19 -0.90 -1.59
N LEU A 29 4.28 -1.11 -2.91
CA LEU A 29 3.97 -0.07 -3.91
C LEU A 29 2.49 0.34 -3.86
N ILE A 30 1.58 -0.62 -3.69
CA ILE A 30 0.15 -0.34 -3.48
C ILE A 30 -0.07 0.45 -2.18
N MET A 31 0.54 0.05 -1.06
CA MET A 31 0.43 0.77 0.22
C MET A 31 0.83 2.23 0.08
N LYS A 32 1.98 2.49 -0.56
CA LYS A 32 2.46 3.85 -0.78
C LYS A 32 1.45 4.67 -1.59
N LYS A 33 0.91 4.09 -2.66
CA LYS A 33 -0.07 4.80 -3.49
C LYS A 33 -1.37 5.10 -2.76
N LEU A 34 -1.87 4.15 -1.97
CA LEU A 34 -3.09 4.35 -1.20
C LEU A 34 -2.90 5.41 -0.12
N HIS A 35 -1.75 5.45 0.55
CA HIS A 35 -1.42 6.49 1.54
C HIS A 35 -1.49 7.90 0.94
N GLU A 36 -1.15 8.07 -0.33
CA GLU A 36 -1.23 9.37 -1.02
C GLU A 36 -2.63 9.70 -1.53
N LEU A 37 -3.48 8.68 -1.74
CA LEU A 37 -4.74 8.81 -2.45
C LEU A 37 -5.95 8.86 -1.52
N ASP A 38 -5.99 7.97 -0.52
CA ASP A 38 -7.13 7.79 0.37
C ASP A 38 -6.71 7.07 1.66
N ASP A 39 -6.80 7.79 2.78
CA ASP A 39 -6.43 7.28 4.10
C ASP A 39 -7.26 6.06 4.52
N VAL A 40 -8.56 6.03 4.19
CA VAL A 40 -9.45 4.91 4.55
C VAL A 40 -9.08 3.65 3.76
N ALA A 41 -8.78 3.79 2.47
CA ALA A 41 -8.34 2.69 1.63
C ALA A 41 -6.95 2.18 2.05
N TYR A 42 -6.02 3.08 2.40
CA TYR A 42 -4.72 2.71 2.97
C TYR A 42 -4.88 1.85 4.21
N VAL A 43 -5.67 2.34 5.17
CA VAL A 43 -5.90 1.67 6.47
C VAL A 43 -6.54 0.29 6.28
N ARG A 44 -7.51 0.15 5.36
CA ARG A 44 -8.14 -1.13 5.01
C ARG A 44 -7.18 -2.11 4.35
N PHE A 45 -6.25 -1.63 3.54
CA PHE A 45 -5.24 -2.47 2.91
C PHE A 45 -4.16 -2.90 3.91
N ALA A 46 -3.67 -1.94 4.70
CA ALA A 46 -2.67 -2.14 5.73
C ALA A 46 -3.13 -3.17 6.78
N SER A 47 -4.44 -3.22 7.09
CA SER A 47 -4.96 -4.14 8.10
C SER A 47 -4.78 -5.62 7.77
N VAL A 48 -4.82 -5.97 6.49
CA VAL A 48 -4.52 -7.33 6.02
C VAL A 48 -3.03 -7.48 5.75
N TYR A 49 -2.41 -6.48 5.11
CA TYR A 49 -1.05 -6.59 4.61
C TYR A 49 0.03 -6.58 5.72
N ARG A 50 -0.17 -5.80 6.80
CA ARG A 50 0.78 -5.73 7.93
C ARG A 50 0.44 -6.70 9.07
N GLU A 51 -0.65 -7.46 8.95
CA GLU A 51 -1.14 -8.39 9.99
C GLU A 51 -1.10 -7.73 11.38
N PHE A 52 -1.87 -6.64 11.57
CA PHE A 52 -1.91 -5.99 12.87
C PHE A 52 -2.39 -6.99 13.92
N LYS A 53 -1.55 -7.20 14.93
CA LYS A 53 -1.78 -8.20 15.97
C LYS A 53 -2.86 -7.78 16.96
N ASP A 54 -3.10 -6.47 17.06
CA ASP A 54 -4.09 -5.88 17.96
C ASP A 54 -4.70 -4.60 17.34
N VAL A 55 -5.96 -4.31 17.70
CA VAL A 55 -6.69 -3.07 17.39
C VAL A 55 -5.93 -1.84 17.88
N ASN A 56 -5.15 -1.97 18.96
CA ASN A 56 -4.31 -0.88 19.46
C ASN A 56 -3.20 -0.47 18.48
N ASP A 57 -2.60 -1.42 17.76
CA ASP A 57 -1.58 -1.13 16.73
C ASP A 57 -2.22 -0.38 15.56
N PHE A 58 -3.42 -0.80 15.17
CA PHE A 58 -4.23 -0.16 14.14
C PHE A 58 -4.61 1.28 14.50
N VAL A 59 -5.11 1.51 15.73
CA VAL A 59 -5.48 2.85 16.21
C VAL A 59 -4.25 3.76 16.30
N SER A 60 -3.08 3.22 16.65
CA SER A 60 -1.84 3.98 16.73
C SER A 60 -1.35 4.43 15.34
N GLU A 61 -1.39 3.53 14.33
CA GLU A 61 -1.12 3.89 12.94
C GLU A 61 -2.11 4.96 12.45
N LEU A 62 -3.41 4.79 12.74
CA LEU A 62 -4.46 5.76 12.38
C LEU A 62 -4.22 7.14 12.99
N LYS A 63 -3.81 7.19 14.27
CA LYS A 63 -3.43 8.45 14.93
C LYS A 63 -2.25 9.11 14.24
N SER A 64 -1.24 8.33 13.85
CA SER A 64 -0.07 8.85 13.13
C SER A 64 -0.42 9.41 11.75
N LEU A 65 -1.38 8.82 11.05
CA LEU A 65 -1.88 9.33 9.76
C LEU A 65 -2.64 10.65 9.96
N LEU A 66 -3.55 10.68 10.92
CA LEU A 66 -4.40 11.84 11.21
C LEU A 66 -3.65 13.03 11.83
N SER A 67 -2.49 12.79 12.45
CA SER A 67 -1.64 13.84 13.02
C SER A 67 -0.69 14.49 12.03
N ASN A 68 -0.52 13.91 10.83
CA ASN A 68 0.37 14.41 9.78
C ASN A 68 -0.39 15.20 8.68
N GLN A 69 -1.59 15.73 9.00
CA GLN A 69 -2.31 16.72 8.20
C GLN A 69 -2.25 18.12 8.83
#